data_AF-A0A2V6PET5-F1
#
_entry.id   AF-A0A2V6PET5-F1
#
_cell.length_a   1.000
_cell.length_b   1.000
_cell.length_c   1.000
_cell.angle_alpha   90.00
_cell.angle_beta   90.00
_cell.angle_gamma   90.00
#
_symmetry.space_group_name_H-M   'P 1'
#
loop_
_entity.id
_entity.type
_entity.pdbx_description
1 polymer ?
#
loop_
_entity_poly.entity_id
_entity_poly.type
_entity_poly.pdbx_seq_one_letter_code
_entity_poly.pdbx_strand_id
1 'polypeptide(L)'
;MIDSADILPVKPAVAPPLDPEFRPISAANRQYRKMVEAAKMRSPLAIALERNDGQTSVFRTAILPPDSGRDAATRQYVERLVKFLLWQIGGWKIIVGGSREMGDSLAQVYSRTGARAFDVKTMEQVYEKSFLVETLDYASAPVARESSVALGGHLEGCRIGFDLGASDY
;
A
#
# COMPACT_ATOMS: atom_id res chain seq x y z
N MET A 1 8.20 -0.59 -26.61
CA MET A 1 6.93 -1.34 -26.68
C MET A 1 6.50 -1.54 -25.24
N ILE A 2 5.40 -0.92 -24.82
CA ILE A 2 4.86 -1.14 -23.46
C ILE A 2 4.13 -2.47 -23.53
N ASP A 3 4.64 -3.46 -22.82
CA ASP A 3 4.13 -4.81 -22.87
C ASP A 3 2.70 -4.85 -22.33
N SER A 4 1.87 -5.67 -22.95
CA SER A 4 0.42 -5.83 -22.74
C SER A 4 0.02 -6.31 -21.33
N ALA A 5 0.99 -6.46 -20.41
CA ALA A 5 0.81 -6.91 -19.04
C ALA A 5 0.77 -5.77 -17.99
N ASP A 6 1.07 -4.51 -18.36
CA ASP A 6 1.09 -3.39 -17.41
C ASP A 6 -0.26 -2.65 -17.36
N ILE A 7 -0.91 -2.61 -16.19
CA ILE A 7 -2.05 -1.69 -15.95
C ILE A 7 -1.57 -0.23 -15.76
N LEU A 8 -0.25 0.00 -15.67
CA LEU A 8 0.32 1.28 -15.23
C LEU A 8 0.60 2.38 -16.28
N PRO A 9 0.45 2.25 -17.61
CA PRO A 9 0.80 3.35 -18.49
C PRO A 9 -0.40 4.28 -18.76
N VAL A 10 -1.12 4.70 -17.72
CA VAL A 10 -2.15 5.75 -17.90
C VAL A 10 -1.44 7.08 -18.12
N LYS A 11 -1.55 7.64 -19.32
CA LYS A 11 -1.02 8.98 -19.61
C LYS A 11 -1.87 10.05 -18.91
N PRO A 12 -1.26 11.12 -18.38
CA PRO A 12 -2.01 12.27 -17.89
C PRO A 12 -2.74 12.95 -19.05
N ALA A 13 -3.85 13.63 -18.76
CA ALA A 13 -4.60 14.40 -19.77
C ALA A 13 -3.78 15.56 -20.36
N VAL A 14 -2.86 16.10 -19.57
CA VAL A 14 -1.86 17.09 -19.97
C VAL A 14 -0.48 16.49 -19.73
N ALA A 15 0.32 16.33 -20.77
CA ALA A 15 1.67 15.79 -20.67
C ALA A 15 2.59 16.85 -20.00
N PRO A 16 3.34 16.49 -18.94
CA PRO A 16 4.28 17.43 -18.35
C PRO A 16 5.48 17.60 -19.30
N PRO A 17 5.85 18.83 -19.67
CA PRO A 17 6.89 19.08 -20.68
C PRO A 17 8.28 18.60 -20.25
N LEU A 18 8.52 18.51 -18.94
CA LEU A 18 9.81 18.07 -18.36
C LEU A 18 9.90 16.54 -18.14
N ASP A 19 8.77 15.83 -18.16
CA ASP A 19 8.74 14.36 -18.05
C ASP A 19 7.63 13.78 -18.95
N PRO A 20 7.83 13.72 -20.27
CA PRO A 20 6.83 13.22 -21.20
C PRO A 20 6.41 11.75 -20.93
N GLU A 21 7.27 10.99 -20.25
CA GLU A 21 7.02 9.60 -19.90
C GLU A 21 6.35 9.44 -18.52
N PHE A 22 6.05 10.54 -17.82
CA PHE A 22 5.31 10.52 -16.57
C PHE A 22 4.00 9.75 -16.69
N ARG A 23 3.75 8.85 -15.72
CA ARG A 23 2.50 8.10 -15.58
C ARG A 23 1.95 8.28 -14.16
N PRO A 24 0.87 9.05 -13.96
CA PRO A 24 0.31 9.26 -12.63
C PRO A 24 -0.31 7.98 -12.05
N ILE A 25 0.28 7.46 -10.97
CA ILE A 25 -0.23 6.28 -10.26
C ILE A 25 -1.67 6.44 -9.79
N SER A 26 -2.10 7.67 -9.47
CA SER A 26 -3.48 7.96 -9.05
C SER A 26 -4.49 7.67 -10.17
N ALA A 27 -4.11 7.89 -11.44
CA ALA A 27 -4.95 7.57 -12.59
C ALA A 27 -5.02 6.05 -12.82
N ALA A 28 -3.89 5.36 -12.73
CA ALA A 28 -3.85 3.90 -12.79
C ALA A 28 -4.70 3.25 -11.68
N ASN A 29 -4.62 3.75 -10.44
CA ASN A 29 -5.43 3.27 -9.32
C ASN A 29 -6.93 3.49 -9.55
N ARG A 30 -7.34 4.58 -10.20
CA ARG A 30 -8.75 4.80 -10.58
C ARG A 30 -9.18 3.83 -11.67
N GLN A 31 -8.34 3.59 -12.67
CA GLN A 31 -8.64 2.66 -13.76
C GLN A 31 -8.77 1.22 -13.26
N TYR A 32 -7.83 0.75 -12.42
CA TYR A 32 -7.89 -0.58 -11.83
C TYR A 32 -9.18 -0.79 -11.04
N ARG A 33 -9.55 0.17 -10.18
CA ARG A 33 -10.82 0.12 -9.43
C ARG A 33 -12.03 0.07 -10.35
N LYS A 34 -12.07 0.85 -11.44
CA LYS A 34 -13.14 0.75 -12.45
C LYS A 34 -13.22 -0.64 -13.08
N MET A 35 -12.08 -1.28 -13.35
CA MET A 35 -12.05 -2.65 -13.90
C MET A 35 -12.60 -3.67 -12.89
N VAL A 36 -12.22 -3.56 -11.62
CA VAL A 36 -12.77 -4.39 -10.54
C VAL A 36 -14.28 -4.18 -10.42
N GLU A 37 -14.75 -2.92 -10.50
CA GLU A 37 -16.18 -2.63 -10.46
C GLU A 37 -16.95 -3.20 -11.66
N ALA A 38 -16.35 -3.20 -12.85
CA ALA A 38 -16.96 -3.78 -14.05
C ALA A 38 -16.86 -5.32 -14.14
N ALA A 39 -16.04 -5.95 -13.29
CA ALA A 39 -15.81 -7.39 -13.35
C ALA A 39 -17.01 -8.18 -12.81
N LYS A 40 -17.32 -9.31 -13.48
CA LYS A 40 -18.39 -10.23 -13.04
C LYS A 40 -18.07 -10.88 -11.69
N MET A 41 -16.79 -11.12 -11.42
CA MET A 41 -16.29 -11.70 -10.17
C MET A 41 -15.18 -10.82 -9.62
N ARG A 42 -15.10 -10.78 -8.29
CA ARG A 42 -14.12 -9.99 -7.54
C ARG A 42 -13.67 -10.80 -6.33
N SER A 43 -12.40 -10.66 -5.95
CA SER A 43 -11.87 -11.29 -4.74
C SER A 43 -11.72 -10.23 -3.63
N PRO A 44 -12.22 -10.50 -2.41
CA PRO A 44 -12.04 -9.58 -1.30
C PRO A 44 -10.58 -9.57 -0.84
N LEU A 45 -10.11 -8.39 -0.42
CA LEU A 45 -8.76 -8.19 0.09
C LEU A 45 -8.81 -7.25 1.31
N ALA A 46 -8.18 -7.67 2.40
CA ALA A 46 -7.87 -6.83 3.55
C ALA A 46 -6.35 -6.68 3.65
N ILE A 47 -5.88 -5.45 3.79
CA ILE A 47 -4.48 -5.14 4.08
C ILE A 47 -4.48 -4.50 5.47
N ALA A 48 -3.88 -5.18 6.45
CA ALA A 48 -3.73 -4.65 7.78
C ALA A 48 -2.26 -4.36 8.10
N LEU A 49 -2.01 -3.24 8.78
CA LEU A 49 -0.69 -2.81 9.20
C LEU A 49 -0.67 -2.74 10.72
N GLU A 50 0.16 -3.57 11.34
CA GLU A 50 0.35 -3.59 12.79
C GLU A 50 1.57 -2.74 13.17
N ARG A 51 1.38 -1.91 14.20
CA ARG A 51 2.37 -1.04 14.83
C ARG A 51 2.65 -1.52 16.26
N ASN A 52 3.21 -0.63 17.09
CA ASN A 52 3.43 -0.90 18.51
C ASN A 52 2.10 -1.08 19.27
N ASP A 53 2.16 -1.82 20.37
CA ASP A 53 1.04 -2.07 21.29
C ASP A 53 -0.20 -2.71 20.63
N GLY A 54 0.00 -3.40 19.50
CA GLY A 54 -1.07 -4.05 18.74
C GLY A 54 -1.99 -3.07 18.02
N GLN A 55 -1.58 -1.80 17.88
CA GLN A 55 -2.31 -0.84 17.05
C GLN A 55 -2.31 -1.32 15.61
N THR A 56 -3.50 -1.43 15.01
CA THR A 56 -3.69 -2.04 13.70
C THR A 56 -4.60 -1.19 12.84
N SER A 57 -4.10 -0.72 11.69
CA SER A 57 -4.93 -0.12 10.65
C SER A 57 -5.37 -1.17 9.66
N VAL A 58 -6.62 -1.15 9.21
CA VAL A 58 -7.14 -2.13 8.24
C VAL A 58 -7.75 -1.41 7.04
N PHE A 59 -7.22 -1.67 5.86
CA PHE A 59 -7.76 -1.22 4.59
C PHE A 59 -8.46 -2.39 3.88
N ARG A 60 -9.77 -2.26 3.63
CA ARG A 60 -10.57 -3.29 2.94
C ARG A 60 -10.89 -2.84 1.52
N THR A 61 -10.70 -3.74 0.57
CA THR A 61 -10.95 -3.50 -0.84
C THR A 61 -11.30 -4.78 -1.58
N ALA A 62 -11.53 -4.68 -2.88
CA ALA A 62 -11.69 -5.82 -3.77
C ALA A 62 -10.68 -5.72 -4.91
N ILE A 63 -10.24 -6.87 -5.39
CA ILE A 63 -9.31 -7.02 -6.51
C ILE A 63 -9.93 -7.94 -7.57
N LEU A 64 -9.33 -7.94 -8.77
CA LEU A 64 -9.65 -8.97 -9.75
C LEU A 64 -9.28 -10.35 -9.17
N PRO A 65 -10.06 -11.39 -9.48
CA PRO A 65 -9.78 -12.73 -9.00
C PRO A 65 -8.47 -13.27 -9.60
N PRO A 66 -7.84 -14.25 -8.96
CA PRO A 66 -6.76 -15.03 -9.57
C PRO A 66 -7.20 -15.61 -10.93
N ASP A 67 -6.22 -15.84 -11.80
CA ASP A 67 -6.42 -16.36 -13.16
C ASP A 67 -7.33 -15.49 -14.03
N SER A 68 -7.43 -14.19 -13.71
CA SER A 68 -8.20 -13.21 -14.49
C SER A 68 -7.52 -12.81 -15.82
N GLY A 69 -6.31 -13.32 -16.07
CA GLY A 69 -5.43 -12.87 -17.14
C GLY A 69 -4.80 -11.51 -16.86
N ARG A 70 -5.00 -10.95 -15.65
CA ARG A 70 -4.47 -9.65 -15.22
C ARG A 70 -3.66 -9.74 -13.93
N ASP A 71 -3.23 -10.94 -13.55
CA ASP A 71 -2.69 -11.22 -12.22
C ASP A 71 -1.39 -10.45 -11.93
N ALA A 72 -0.51 -10.32 -12.93
CA ALA A 72 0.70 -9.51 -12.80
C ALA A 72 0.39 -8.05 -12.43
N ALA A 73 -0.63 -7.49 -13.06
CA ALA A 73 -1.02 -6.12 -12.84
C ALA A 73 -1.84 -5.94 -11.56
N THR A 74 -2.61 -6.95 -11.14
CA THR A 74 -3.23 -7.02 -9.82
C THR A 74 -2.16 -7.06 -8.72
N ARG A 75 -1.12 -7.88 -8.86
CA ARG A 75 0.03 -7.90 -7.93
C ARG A 75 0.72 -6.55 -7.85
N GLN A 76 0.97 -5.90 -9.00
CA GLN A 76 1.57 -4.57 -9.05
C GLN A 76 0.70 -3.49 -8.39
N TYR A 77 -0.62 -3.51 -8.63
CA TYR A 77 -1.57 -2.60 -7.99
C TYR A 77 -1.57 -2.78 -6.46
N VAL A 78 -1.68 -4.02 -5.99
CA VAL A 78 -1.71 -4.33 -4.55
C VAL A 78 -0.38 -3.96 -3.90
N GLU A 79 0.75 -4.26 -4.52
CA GLU A 79 2.08 -3.89 -4.02
C GLU A 79 2.21 -2.37 -3.84
N ARG A 80 1.79 -1.58 -4.84
CA ARG A 80 1.77 -0.11 -4.74
C ARG A 80 0.83 0.41 -3.65
N LEU A 81 -0.33 -0.23 -3.50
CA LEU A 81 -1.28 0.10 -2.44
C LEU A 81 -0.69 -0.18 -1.06
N VAL A 82 -0.05 -1.34 -0.87
CA VAL A 82 0.67 -1.69 0.37
C VAL A 82 1.76 -0.66 0.65
N LYS A 83 2.57 -0.30 -0.35
CA LYS A 83 3.60 0.72 -0.17
C LYS A 83 3.01 2.05 0.27
N PHE A 84 1.95 2.50 -0.40
CA PHE A 84 1.27 3.74 -0.06
C PHE A 84 0.77 3.72 1.39
N LEU A 85 0.08 2.66 1.81
CA LEU A 85 -0.42 2.52 3.18
C LEU A 85 0.73 2.45 4.20
N LEU A 86 1.78 1.68 3.90
CA LEU A 86 2.92 1.50 4.79
C LEU A 86 3.65 2.82 5.04
N TRP A 87 3.82 3.67 4.02
CA TRP A 87 4.45 4.98 4.19
C TRP A 87 3.51 6.06 4.73
N GLN A 88 2.20 5.92 4.53
CA GLN A 88 1.20 6.83 5.09
C GLN A 88 1.01 6.61 6.60
N ILE A 89 1.06 5.36 7.04
CA ILE A 89 0.61 4.93 8.37
C ILE A 89 1.78 4.37 9.20
N GLY A 90 2.68 3.64 8.57
CA GLY A 90 3.73 2.86 9.21
C GLY A 90 3.25 1.53 9.77
N GLY A 91 4.19 0.59 9.96
CA GLY A 91 3.98 -0.69 10.60
C GLY A 91 5.17 -1.62 10.43
N TRP A 92 5.32 -2.58 11.34
CA TRP A 92 6.34 -3.63 11.25
C TRP A 92 5.80 -4.94 10.70
N LYS A 93 4.47 -5.11 10.69
CA LYS A 93 3.81 -6.30 10.14
C LYS A 93 2.73 -5.90 9.14
N ILE A 94 2.77 -6.52 7.97
CA ILE A 94 1.69 -6.51 6.99
C ILE A 94 0.90 -7.80 7.15
N ILE A 95 -0.40 -7.71 7.34
CA ILE A 95 -1.32 -8.87 7.33
C ILE A 95 -2.18 -8.77 6.09
N VAL A 96 -2.12 -9.79 5.24
CA VAL A 96 -2.86 -9.91 3.99
C VAL A 96 -4.03 -10.88 4.23
N GLY A 97 -5.22 -10.33 4.39
CA GLY A 97 -6.45 -11.12 4.46
C GLY A 97 -7.03 -11.34 3.06
N GLY A 98 -6.92 -12.53 2.50
CA GLY A 98 -7.38 -12.80 1.13
C GLY A 98 -6.67 -13.98 0.47
N SER A 99 -6.39 -13.86 -0.82
CA SER A 99 -5.70 -14.92 -1.58
C SER A 99 -4.30 -15.20 -1.01
N ARG A 100 -4.00 -16.50 -0.79
CA ARG A 100 -2.66 -16.97 -0.41
C ARG A 100 -1.59 -16.54 -1.40
N GLU A 101 -1.87 -16.64 -2.69
CA GLU A 101 -0.93 -16.24 -3.75
C GLU A 101 -0.54 -14.76 -3.64
N MET A 102 -1.50 -13.89 -3.31
CA MET A 102 -1.24 -12.47 -3.13
C MET A 102 -0.37 -12.22 -1.89
N GLY A 103 -0.67 -12.91 -0.80
CA GLY A 103 0.12 -12.86 0.42
C GLY A 103 1.56 -13.34 0.22
N ASP A 104 1.75 -14.47 -0.45
CA ASP A 104 3.07 -15.03 -0.77
C ASP A 104 3.85 -14.10 -1.71
N SER A 105 3.19 -13.52 -2.72
CA SER A 105 3.81 -12.53 -3.60
C SER A 105 4.28 -11.30 -2.82
N LEU A 106 3.49 -10.81 -1.87
CA LEU A 106 3.89 -9.68 -1.03
C LEU A 106 5.01 -10.05 -0.06
N ALA A 107 4.99 -11.26 0.52
CA ALA A 107 6.05 -11.73 1.41
C ALA A 107 7.41 -11.81 0.70
N GLN A 108 7.43 -12.24 -0.57
CA GLN A 108 8.66 -12.22 -1.38
C GLN A 108 9.16 -10.79 -1.63
N VAL A 109 8.25 -9.89 -2.01
CA VAL A 109 8.58 -8.49 -2.32
C VAL A 109 9.05 -7.73 -1.08
N TYR A 110 8.34 -7.86 0.04
CA TYR A 110 8.62 -7.24 1.34
C TYR A 110 9.44 -8.18 2.22
N SER A 111 10.63 -8.49 1.75
CA SER A 111 11.66 -9.22 2.51
C SER A 111 12.97 -8.45 2.52
N ARG A 112 13.91 -8.84 3.38
CA ARG A 112 15.25 -8.23 3.46
C ARG A 112 16.05 -8.31 2.16
N THR A 113 15.69 -9.21 1.26
CA THR A 113 16.31 -9.41 -0.06
C THR A 113 15.36 -9.10 -1.23
N GLY A 114 14.13 -8.69 -0.94
CA GLY A 114 13.11 -8.42 -1.94
C GLY A 114 13.19 -7.01 -2.52
N ALA A 115 12.34 -6.72 -3.50
CA ALA A 115 12.29 -5.41 -4.16
C ALA A 115 11.92 -4.25 -3.21
N ARG A 116 11.44 -4.56 -2.00
CA ARG A 116 11.11 -3.61 -0.92
C ARG A 116 12.03 -3.74 0.29
N ALA A 117 13.25 -4.24 0.11
CA ALA A 117 14.23 -4.37 1.19
C ALA A 117 14.50 -3.03 1.92
N PHE A 118 14.48 -1.90 1.21
CA PHE A 118 14.60 -0.57 1.82
C PHE A 118 13.44 -0.26 2.76
N ASP A 119 12.20 -0.45 2.28
CA ASP A 119 10.98 -0.21 3.06
C ASP A 119 10.96 -1.13 4.31
N VAL A 120 11.32 -2.41 4.13
CA VAL A 120 11.48 -3.39 5.21
C VAL A 120 12.49 -2.91 6.25
N LYS A 121 13.73 -2.63 5.85
CA LYS A 121 14.80 -2.19 6.75
C LYS A 121 14.39 -0.95 7.53
N THR A 122 13.77 0.03 6.85
CA THR A 122 13.33 1.27 7.47
C THR A 122 12.29 1.00 8.56
N MET A 123 11.29 0.18 8.28
CA MET A 123 10.26 -0.16 9.26
C MET A 123 10.82 -1.00 10.42
N GLU A 124 11.78 -1.90 10.18
CA GLU A 124 12.47 -2.62 11.25
C GLU A 124 13.20 -1.67 12.20
N GLN A 125 13.85 -0.63 11.66
CA GLN A 125 14.55 0.38 12.45
C GLN A 125 13.58 1.27 13.23
N VAL A 126 12.48 1.72 12.61
CA VAL A 126 11.50 2.61 13.25
C VAL A 126 10.72 1.91 14.37
N TYR A 127 10.36 0.64 14.18
CA TYR A 127 9.52 -0.11 15.12
C TYR A 127 10.30 -1.08 16.01
N GLU A 128 11.62 -1.20 15.80
CA GLU A 128 12.52 -2.08 16.56
C GLU A 128 12.02 -3.54 16.63
N LYS A 129 11.39 -4.00 15.55
CA LYS A 129 10.81 -5.34 15.40
C LYS A 129 11.20 -5.92 14.06
N SER A 130 11.35 -7.24 14.00
CA SER A 130 11.58 -7.92 12.71
C SER A 130 10.34 -7.77 11.82
N PHE A 131 10.56 -7.37 10.58
CA PHE A 131 9.46 -7.13 9.65
C PHE A 131 8.81 -8.45 9.23
N LEU A 132 7.49 -8.48 9.14
CA LEU A 132 6.75 -9.70 8.80
C LEU A 132 5.63 -9.41 7.81
N VAL A 133 5.46 -10.31 6.84
CA VAL A 133 4.23 -10.41 6.05
C VAL A 133 3.53 -11.70 6.44
N GLU A 134 2.30 -11.60 6.91
CA GLU A 134 1.46 -12.70 7.31
C GLU A 134 0.24 -12.79 6.39
N THR A 135 -0.20 -14.00 6.07
CA THR A 135 -1.37 -14.21 5.20
C THR A 135 -2.45 -14.98 5.96
N LEU A 136 -3.66 -14.43 5.96
CA LEU A 136 -4.83 -15.00 6.59
C LEU A 136 -5.97 -15.12 5.59
N ASP A 137 -6.95 -15.97 5.91
CA ASP A 137 -8.23 -15.93 5.20
C ASP A 137 -8.90 -14.56 5.40
N TYR A 138 -9.64 -14.09 4.40
CA TYR A 138 -10.29 -12.77 4.46
C TYR A 138 -11.19 -12.60 5.69
N ALA A 139 -11.89 -13.67 6.10
CA ALA A 139 -12.77 -13.67 7.27
C ALA A 139 -12.01 -13.59 8.60
N SER A 140 -10.73 -13.99 8.61
CA SER A 140 -9.84 -13.95 9.77
C SER A 140 -8.98 -12.69 9.83
N ALA A 141 -9.10 -11.80 8.84
CA ALA A 141 -8.39 -10.52 8.83
C ALA A 141 -8.76 -9.71 10.09
N PRO A 142 -7.79 -9.06 10.75
CA PRO A 142 -8.04 -8.37 12.01
C PRO A 142 -9.05 -7.23 11.87
N VAL A 143 -9.59 -6.82 13.01
CA VAL A 143 -10.37 -5.58 13.14
C VAL A 143 -9.41 -4.43 13.45
N ALA A 144 -9.72 -3.23 12.95
CA ALA A 144 -8.92 -2.05 13.22
C ALA A 144 -8.87 -1.75 14.73
N ARG A 145 -7.69 -1.42 15.22
CA ARG A 145 -7.43 -0.98 16.59
C ARG A 145 -6.54 0.26 16.51
N GLU A 146 -7.17 1.42 16.52
CA GLU A 146 -6.48 2.70 16.48
C GLU A 146 -6.45 3.34 17.87
N SER A 147 -5.35 4.01 18.19
CA SER A 147 -5.32 4.96 19.30
C SER A 147 -5.11 6.35 18.73
N SER A 148 -6.05 7.26 19.01
CA SER A 148 -5.88 8.67 18.74
C SER A 148 -5.45 9.36 20.03
N VAL A 149 -4.29 10.01 20.02
CA VAL A 149 -3.95 10.97 21.07
C VAL A 149 -4.44 12.34 20.61
N ALA A 150 -5.23 13.01 21.44
CA ALA A 150 -5.55 14.41 21.21
C ALA A 150 -4.25 15.21 21.31
N LEU A 151 -3.70 15.65 20.17
CA LEU A 151 -2.66 16.66 20.14
C LEU A 151 -3.30 17.95 20.66
N GLY A 152 -2.98 18.32 21.90
CA GLY A 152 -3.60 19.44 22.61
C GLY A 152 -3.72 20.70 21.75
N GLY A 153 -4.90 21.31 21.75
CA GLY A 153 -5.22 22.55 21.04
C GLY A 153 -4.77 23.78 21.81
N HIS A 154 -3.46 24.04 21.85
CA HIS A 154 -2.92 25.27 22.44
C HIS A 154 -3.14 26.46 21.48
N LEU A 155 -4.40 26.87 21.35
CA LEU A 155 -4.84 27.95 20.44
C LEU A 155 -4.54 29.35 21.00
N GLU A 156 -4.26 29.45 22.31
CA GLU A 156 -3.98 30.72 23.01
C GLU A 156 -2.53 31.22 22.83
N GLY A 157 -1.71 30.56 22.00
CA GLY A 157 -0.31 30.92 21.78
C GLY A 157 -0.03 31.40 20.35
N CYS A 158 0.96 32.28 20.18
CA CYS A 158 1.47 32.67 18.86
C CYS A 158 2.45 31.62 18.32
N ARG A 159 1.96 30.46 17.85
CA ARG A 159 2.81 29.39 17.31
C ARG A 159 2.83 29.40 15.78
N ILE A 160 4.02 29.19 15.21
CA ILE A 160 4.23 28.92 13.78
C ILE A 160 4.61 27.44 13.65
N GLY A 161 3.79 26.67 12.92
CA GLY A 161 4.16 25.32 12.49
C GLY A 161 5.04 25.44 11.24
N PHE A 162 6.30 25.01 11.33
CA PHE A 162 7.24 25.02 10.23
C PHE A 162 7.69 23.59 9.95
N ASP A 163 7.23 23.03 8.83
CA ASP A 163 7.71 21.74 8.32
C ASP A 163 8.97 22.02 7.48
N LEU A 164 10.11 21.53 7.96
CA LEU A 164 11.40 21.73 7.30
C LEU A 164 11.57 20.84 6.07
N GLY A 165 10.70 19.82 5.87
CA GLY A 165 10.79 18.87 4.77
C GLY A 165 12.16 18.21 4.69
N ALA A 166 12.34 17.03 5.30
CA ALA A 166 13.57 16.28 5.13
C ALA A 166 13.76 15.92 3.65
N SER A 167 14.63 16.67 2.98
CA SER A 167 15.18 16.35 1.67
C SER A 167 16.64 16.00 1.91
N ASP A 168 16.88 14.73 2.25
CA ASP A 168 18.23 14.20 2.21
C ASP A 168 18.63 14.10 0.73
N TYR A 169 19.71 14.81 0.40
CA TYR A 169 20.43 14.78 -0.87
C TYR A 169 21.07 13.41 -1.13
#